data_AF-A0A067PQ07-F1
#
_entry.id   AF-A0A067PQ07-F1
#
_cell.length_a   1.000
_cell.length_b   1.000
_cell.length_c   1.000
_cell.angle_alpha   90.00
_cell.angle_beta   90.00
_cell.angle_gamma   90.00
#
_symmetry.space_group_name_H-M   'P 1'
#
loop_
_entity.id
_entity.type
_entity.pdbx_description
1 polymer ?
#
loop_
_entity_poly.entity_id
_entity_poly.type
_entity_poly.pdbx_seq_one_letter_code
_entity_poly.pdbx_strand_id
1 'polypeptide(L)'
;MADQIPPVVPVVPVANPVVPPLPPAAPTAPVCNEITNALATHTVAPPPLIPVAAPIAPPFVGPLTHNITASVSSSLLSQFPEVEAAVITAIITHKFKASELYKLDSKYWDKANRGVLELENGSLHLCTDPSVKDYPTTLSIHNPLAIYFQILIAHSVATGHSIDIATSMMSYLAFLIKLSSEFEWSTILGYHIAFFAHHCREMADGLYSGWRRTDQELQAEYLLAH
;
A
#
# COMPACT_ATOMS: atom_id res chain seq x y z
N MET A 1 -36.28 -42.78 -50.34
CA MET A 1 -35.81 -41.73 -49.41
C MET A 1 -34.45 -42.19 -48.92
N ALA A 2 -33.39 -41.67 -49.52
CA ALA A 2 -32.02 -42.09 -49.24
C ALA A 2 -31.37 -41.09 -48.27
N ASP A 3 -30.81 -41.64 -47.20
CA ASP A 3 -30.15 -40.96 -46.10
C ASP A 3 -28.74 -40.51 -46.54
N GLN A 4 -28.44 -39.21 -46.42
CA GLN A 4 -27.20 -38.62 -46.91
C GLN A 4 -26.38 -38.11 -45.71
N ILE A 5 -25.42 -38.95 -45.28
CA ILE A 5 -24.47 -38.65 -44.21
C ILE A 5 -23.41 -37.66 -44.74
N PRO A 6 -23.10 -36.55 -44.04
CA PRO A 6 -22.08 -35.61 -44.47
C PRO A 6 -20.66 -36.15 -44.27
N PRO A 7 -19.67 -35.68 -45.07
CA PRO A 7 -18.32 -36.21 -45.05
C PRO A 7 -17.51 -35.74 -43.82
N VAL A 8 -16.76 -36.67 -43.23
CA VAL A 8 -15.78 -36.43 -42.16
C VAL A 8 -14.55 -35.75 -42.76
N VAL A 9 -14.18 -34.58 -42.24
CA VAL A 9 -12.98 -33.83 -42.63
C VAL A 9 -11.77 -34.37 -41.84
N PRO A 10 -10.60 -34.60 -42.45
CA PRO A 10 -9.42 -35.09 -41.74
C PRO A 10 -8.82 -33.99 -40.85
N VAL A 11 -8.59 -34.30 -39.58
CA VAL A 11 -7.82 -33.46 -38.66
C VAL A 11 -6.33 -33.55 -39.01
N VAL A 12 -5.74 -32.42 -39.43
CA VAL A 12 -4.31 -32.29 -39.69
C VAL A 12 -3.57 -32.05 -38.36
N PRO A 13 -2.45 -32.74 -38.07
CA PRO A 13 -1.69 -32.51 -36.84
C PRO A 13 -1.01 -31.14 -36.88
N VAL A 14 -1.28 -30.29 -35.88
CA VAL A 14 -0.56 -29.04 -35.66
C VAL A 14 0.86 -29.37 -35.21
N ALA A 15 1.85 -28.87 -35.96
CA ALA A 15 3.25 -28.95 -35.60
C ALA A 15 3.56 -28.09 -34.37
N ASN A 16 4.13 -28.70 -33.33
CA ASN A 16 4.59 -27.97 -32.14
C ASN A 16 5.76 -27.04 -32.51
N PRO A 17 5.75 -25.77 -32.06
CA PRO A 17 6.89 -24.88 -32.24
C PRO A 17 8.08 -25.35 -31.40
N VAL A 18 9.23 -25.49 -32.06
CA VAL A 18 10.54 -25.76 -31.47
C VAL A 18 10.97 -24.53 -30.65
N VAL A 19 11.07 -24.69 -29.33
CA VAL A 19 11.58 -23.67 -28.41
C VAL A 19 13.12 -23.65 -28.49
N PRO A 20 13.77 -22.49 -28.74
CA PRO A 20 15.23 -22.39 -28.72
C PRO A 20 15.79 -22.52 -27.29
N PRO A 21 17.00 -23.09 -27.11
CA PRO A 21 17.58 -23.36 -25.80
C PRO A 21 18.03 -22.07 -25.07
N LEU A 22 17.75 -22.03 -23.77
CA LEU A 22 18.11 -20.97 -22.83
C LEU A 22 19.65 -20.86 -22.69
N PRO A 23 20.23 -19.64 -22.65
CA PRO A 23 21.65 -19.45 -22.34
C PRO A 23 21.97 -19.76 -20.85
N PRO A 24 23.21 -20.18 -20.54
CA PRO A 24 23.60 -20.66 -19.21
C PRO A 24 23.65 -19.53 -18.16
N ALA A 25 23.17 -19.86 -16.96
CA ALA A 25 23.18 -19.02 -15.79
C ALA A 25 24.62 -18.66 -15.35
N ALA A 26 24.86 -17.38 -15.09
CA ALA A 26 26.10 -16.88 -14.50
C ALA A 26 26.14 -17.20 -12.98
N PRO A 27 27.33 -17.46 -12.42
CA PRO A 27 27.48 -18.03 -11.08
C PRO A 27 27.27 -17.01 -9.95
N THR A 28 26.60 -17.51 -8.93
CA THR A 28 26.40 -16.96 -7.59
C THR A 28 27.74 -16.61 -6.92
N ALA A 29 27.89 -15.37 -6.47
CA ALA A 29 28.98 -14.98 -5.58
C ALA A 29 28.60 -15.28 -4.12
N PRO A 30 29.47 -15.94 -3.34
CA PRO A 30 29.37 -15.97 -1.88
C PRO A 30 30.12 -14.77 -1.30
N VAL A 31 29.49 -13.98 -0.44
CA VAL A 31 30.25 -13.08 0.46
C VAL A 31 30.24 -13.70 1.84
N CYS A 32 31.44 -14.08 2.25
CA CYS A 32 31.79 -14.68 3.52
C CYS A 32 31.51 -13.75 4.70
N ASN A 33 30.93 -14.35 5.74
CA ASN A 33 31.06 -13.91 7.12
C ASN A 33 32.47 -14.25 7.65
N GLU A 34 32.80 -13.69 8.81
CA GLU A 34 34.01 -13.90 9.64
C GLU A 34 35.20 -12.95 9.39
N ILE A 35 35.27 -11.91 10.23
CA ILE A 35 36.56 -11.33 10.61
C ILE A 35 36.97 -11.99 11.92
N THR A 36 37.92 -12.90 11.79
CA THR A 36 38.61 -13.61 12.87
C THR A 36 39.57 -12.67 13.60
N ASN A 37 39.59 -12.84 14.93
CA ASN A 37 40.59 -12.33 15.86
C ASN A 37 42.04 -12.52 15.37
N ALA A 38 42.85 -11.47 15.50
CA ALA A 38 44.30 -11.59 15.59
C ALA A 38 44.79 -10.92 16.88
N LEU A 39 45.26 -11.79 17.78
CA LEU A 39 45.96 -11.50 19.03
C LEU A 39 47.32 -10.87 18.72
N ALA A 40 47.57 -9.66 19.23
CA ALA A 40 48.92 -9.12 19.39
C ALA A 40 49.07 -8.56 20.81
N THR A 41 49.82 -9.30 21.61
CA THR A 41 50.32 -8.95 22.94
C THR A 41 51.25 -7.74 22.86
N HIS A 42 50.93 -6.66 23.55
CA HIS A 42 51.93 -5.71 24.05
C HIS A 42 51.57 -5.25 25.46
N THR A 43 52.33 -5.80 26.42
CA THR A 43 52.44 -5.37 27.81
C THR A 43 53.04 -3.96 27.87
N VAL A 44 52.30 -2.99 28.37
CA VAL A 44 52.83 -1.71 28.87
C VAL A 44 52.08 -1.33 30.15
N ALA A 45 52.85 -1.00 31.19
CA ALA A 45 52.43 -0.76 32.58
C ALA A 45 51.48 0.45 32.77
N PRO A 46 50.65 0.47 33.84
CA PRO A 46 49.80 1.62 34.16
C PRO A 46 50.53 2.70 34.97
N PRO A 47 50.43 4.00 34.59
CA PRO A 47 50.77 5.13 35.47
C PRO A 47 49.57 5.54 36.37
N PRO A 48 49.80 6.35 37.42
CA PRO A 48 48.96 6.38 38.61
C PRO A 48 47.65 7.19 38.46
N LEU A 49 46.73 6.85 39.37
CA LEU A 49 45.40 7.40 39.57
C LEU A 49 45.39 8.94 39.69
N ILE A 50 44.66 9.61 38.80
CA ILE A 50 44.20 10.98 38.97
C ILE A 50 42.67 10.93 39.19
N PRO A 51 42.11 11.48 40.27
CA PRO A 51 40.67 11.55 40.44
C PRO A 51 40.12 12.67 39.56
N VAL A 52 39.53 12.30 38.41
CA VAL A 52 38.77 13.23 37.58
C VAL A 52 37.35 13.32 38.15
N ALA A 53 36.98 14.54 38.53
CA ALA A 53 35.67 14.91 39.04
C ALA A 53 34.56 14.47 38.08
N ALA A 54 33.50 13.87 38.64
CA ALA A 54 32.31 13.46 37.93
C ALA A 54 31.61 14.68 37.27
N PRO A 55 31.23 14.61 35.99
CA PRO A 55 30.28 15.57 35.44
C PRO A 55 28.91 15.31 36.05
N ILE A 56 28.34 16.37 36.63
CA ILE A 56 26.96 16.42 37.14
C ILE A 56 26.03 16.14 35.94
N ALA A 57 25.46 14.94 35.91
CA ALA A 57 24.40 14.61 34.97
C ALA A 57 23.15 15.46 35.31
N PRO A 58 22.46 16.06 34.32
CA PRO A 58 21.16 16.68 34.55
C PRO A 58 20.14 15.60 34.95
N PRO A 59 19.11 15.97 35.74
CA PRO A 59 18.16 15.02 36.29
C PRO A 59 17.38 14.34 35.15
N PHE A 60 17.39 13.01 35.18
CA PHE A 60 16.51 12.14 34.42
C PHE A 60 15.06 12.46 34.80
N VAL A 61 14.38 13.22 33.94
CA VAL A 61 12.94 13.45 34.04
C VAL A 61 12.27 12.12 33.73
N GLY A 62 11.53 11.59 34.72
CA GLY A 62 10.83 10.31 34.61
C GLY A 62 9.83 10.27 33.45
N PRO A 63 9.35 9.07 33.06
CA PRO A 63 8.41 8.94 31.97
C PRO A 63 7.08 9.58 32.39
N LEU A 64 6.80 10.75 31.82
CA LEU A 64 5.46 11.31 31.84
C LEU A 64 4.58 10.36 31.04
N THR A 65 3.68 9.69 31.74
CA THR A 65 2.46 9.07 31.20
C THR A 65 1.63 10.15 30.53
N HIS A 66 2.02 10.52 29.31
CA HIS A 66 1.19 11.32 28.44
C HIS A 66 0.16 10.40 27.81
N ASN A 67 -1.07 10.87 27.77
CA ASN A 67 -2.17 10.26 27.05
C ASN A 67 -1.85 10.31 25.54
N ILE A 68 -1.03 9.37 25.05
CA ILE A 68 -0.46 9.34 23.69
C ILE A 68 -1.58 9.41 22.64
N THR A 69 -2.73 8.79 22.92
CA THR A 69 -3.85 8.70 21.99
C THR A 69 -4.47 10.07 21.68
N ALA A 70 -4.59 10.97 22.67
CA ALA A 70 -5.14 12.32 22.48
C ALA A 70 -4.14 13.28 21.83
N SER A 71 -2.84 13.07 22.08
CA SER A 71 -1.77 13.91 21.52
C SER A 71 -1.46 13.60 20.05
N VAL A 72 -1.58 12.34 19.64
CA VAL A 72 -1.37 11.95 18.23
C VAL A 72 -2.55 12.40 17.37
N SER A 73 -3.78 12.31 17.89
CA SER A 73 -4.97 12.76 17.16
C SER A 73 -5.02 14.28 16.97
N SER A 74 -4.64 15.07 17.98
CA SER A 74 -4.51 16.53 17.81
C SER A 74 -3.38 16.91 16.84
N SER A 75 -2.25 16.19 16.87
CA SER A 75 -1.17 16.40 15.90
C SER A 75 -1.59 16.02 14.47
N LEU A 76 -2.35 14.95 14.30
CA LEU A 76 -2.74 14.47 12.97
C LEU A 76 -3.78 15.39 12.32
N LEU A 77 -4.75 15.91 13.10
CA LEU A 77 -5.67 16.95 12.62
C LEU A 77 -4.94 18.23 12.19
N SER A 78 -3.85 18.58 12.87
CA SER A 78 -3.02 19.74 12.46
C SER A 78 -2.19 19.49 11.21
N GLN A 79 -1.79 18.23 10.94
CA GLN A 79 -1.05 17.83 9.74
C GLN A 79 -1.95 17.72 8.51
N PHE A 80 -3.23 17.38 8.70
CA PHE A 80 -4.22 17.21 7.64
C PHE A 80 -5.46 18.09 7.90
N PRO A 81 -5.31 19.43 7.91
CA PRO A 81 -6.41 20.34 8.26
C PRO A 81 -7.55 20.33 7.24
N GLU A 82 -7.28 19.91 6.01
CA GLU A 82 -8.26 19.80 4.94
C GLU A 82 -9.13 18.55 5.06
N VAL A 83 -8.71 17.55 5.84
CA VAL A 83 -9.41 16.28 5.98
C VAL A 83 -10.32 16.30 7.20
N GLU A 84 -11.59 15.96 7.01
CA GLU A 84 -12.55 15.86 8.10
C GLU A 84 -12.07 14.88 9.19
N ALA A 85 -12.21 15.27 10.47
CA ALA A 85 -11.80 14.46 11.60
C ALA A 85 -12.44 13.07 11.63
N ALA A 86 -13.69 12.97 11.16
CA ALA A 86 -14.40 11.69 11.03
C ALA A 86 -13.73 10.76 10.01
N VAL A 87 -13.28 11.29 8.87
CA VAL A 87 -12.56 10.54 7.83
C VAL A 87 -11.21 10.06 8.37
N ILE A 88 -10.44 10.94 9.03
CA ILE A 88 -9.18 10.56 9.69
C ILE A 88 -9.42 9.41 10.68
N THR A 89 -10.46 9.53 11.51
CA THR A 89 -10.81 8.49 12.49
C THR A 89 -11.16 7.17 11.81
N ALA A 90 -11.92 7.21 10.71
CA ALA A 90 -12.24 6.02 9.93
C ALA A 90 -10.99 5.35 9.32
N ILE A 91 -10.01 6.14 8.89
CA ILE A 91 -8.74 5.64 8.32
C ILE A 91 -7.91 4.94 9.40
N ILE A 92 -7.65 5.60 10.53
CA ILE A 92 -6.82 5.03 11.60
C ILE A 92 -7.48 3.83 12.30
N THR A 93 -8.81 3.72 12.21
CA THR A 93 -9.56 2.54 12.71
C THR A 93 -9.79 1.48 11.65
N HIS A 94 -9.22 1.65 10.44
CA HIS A 94 -9.33 0.71 9.32
C HIS A 94 -10.77 0.42 8.87
N LYS A 95 -11.69 1.37 9.10
CA LYS A 95 -13.11 1.30 8.70
C LYS A 95 -13.42 2.11 7.44
N PHE A 96 -12.44 2.83 6.91
CA PHE A 96 -12.56 3.61 5.69
C PHE A 96 -12.74 2.71 4.46
N LYS A 97 -13.67 3.07 3.57
CA LYS A 97 -13.96 2.28 2.36
C LYS A 97 -13.25 2.84 1.14
N ALA A 98 -12.91 1.97 0.20
CA ALA A 98 -12.34 2.36 -1.08
C ALA A 98 -13.27 3.30 -1.86
N SER A 99 -14.59 3.12 -1.74
CA SER A 99 -15.57 3.99 -2.37
C SER A 99 -15.57 5.42 -1.80
N GLU A 100 -15.00 5.63 -0.62
CA GLU A 100 -14.93 6.94 0.03
C GLU A 100 -13.62 7.66 -0.24
N LEU A 101 -12.68 7.06 -0.99
CA LEU A 101 -11.36 7.65 -1.25
C LEU A 101 -11.46 9.06 -1.84
N TYR A 102 -12.50 9.33 -2.63
CA TYR A 102 -12.71 10.63 -3.28
C TYR A 102 -12.83 11.76 -2.25
N LYS A 103 -13.25 11.45 -1.02
CA LYS A 103 -13.31 12.42 0.08
C LYS A 103 -11.92 12.98 0.39
N LEU A 104 -10.84 12.28 0.06
CA LEU A 104 -9.47 12.74 0.28
C LEU A 104 -8.92 13.60 -0.87
N ASP A 105 -9.64 13.75 -1.99
CA ASP A 105 -9.20 14.59 -3.10
C ASP A 105 -9.49 16.08 -2.83
N SER A 106 -8.48 16.93 -3.04
CA SER A 106 -8.58 18.39 -2.99
C SER A 106 -9.72 18.95 -3.85
N LYS A 107 -9.99 18.32 -5.00
CA LYS A 107 -11.08 18.71 -5.89
C LYS A 107 -12.46 18.45 -5.29
N TYR A 108 -12.58 17.44 -4.41
CA TYR A 108 -13.82 17.17 -3.70
C TYR A 108 -14.04 18.15 -2.55
N TRP A 109 -12.97 18.59 -1.87
CA TRP A 109 -13.10 19.63 -0.83
C TRP A 109 -13.68 20.94 -1.38
N ASP A 110 -13.28 21.37 -2.58
CA ASP A 110 -13.84 22.57 -3.21
C ASP A 110 -15.30 22.37 -3.69
N LYS A 111 -15.68 21.13 -4.05
CA LYS A 111 -17.05 20.78 -4.45
C LYS A 111 -17.99 20.54 -3.26
N ALA A 112 -17.55 19.92 -2.17
CA ALA A 112 -18.39 19.69 -0.98
C ALA A 112 -18.82 21.01 -0.32
N ASN A 113 -18.00 22.07 -0.46
CA ASN A 113 -18.36 23.44 -0.07
C ASN A 113 -19.28 24.16 -1.07
N ARG A 114 -19.43 23.66 -2.30
CA ARG A 114 -20.38 24.13 -3.30
C ARG A 114 -21.43 23.04 -3.49
N GLY A 115 -22.44 22.97 -2.61
CA GLY A 115 -23.48 21.95 -2.69
C GLY A 115 -24.06 21.78 -4.10
N VAL A 116 -23.53 20.82 -4.85
CA VAL A 116 -24.07 20.40 -6.16
C VAL A 116 -24.89 19.15 -5.87
N LEU A 117 -26.20 19.36 -5.76
CA LEU A 117 -27.17 18.28 -5.81
C LEU A 117 -27.27 17.86 -7.29
N GLU A 118 -26.73 16.69 -7.64
CA GLU A 118 -27.01 16.09 -8.94
C GLU A 118 -28.38 15.41 -8.88
N LEU A 119 -29.27 15.85 -9.77
CA LEU A 119 -30.61 15.32 -9.94
C LEU A 119 -30.60 14.34 -11.12
N GLU A 120 -30.50 13.05 -10.84
CA GLU A 120 -30.63 12.01 -11.87
C GLU A 120 -32.10 11.59 -11.97
N ASN A 121 -32.72 11.81 -13.13
CA ASN A 121 -34.11 11.42 -13.43
C ASN A 121 -35.16 11.84 -12.37
N GLY A 122 -34.97 13.00 -11.73
CA GLY A 122 -35.91 13.52 -10.73
C GLY A 122 -35.82 12.85 -9.35
N SER A 123 -34.85 11.94 -9.14
CA SER A 123 -34.62 11.27 -7.87
C SER A 123 -33.20 11.51 -7.38
N LEU A 124 -33.05 11.88 -6.11
CA LEU A 124 -31.77 12.18 -5.47
C LEU A 124 -31.15 10.86 -5.01
N HIS A 125 -30.38 10.21 -5.89
CA HIS A 125 -29.68 8.97 -5.55
C HIS A 125 -28.27 9.27 -5.07
N LEU A 126 -27.98 8.88 -3.82
CA LEU A 126 -26.60 8.77 -3.33
C LEU A 126 -25.99 7.52 -3.99
N CYS A 127 -25.35 7.70 -5.15
CA CYS A 127 -24.64 6.60 -5.80
C CYS A 127 -23.51 6.16 -4.86
N THR A 128 -23.68 5.01 -4.23
CA THR A 128 -22.77 4.49 -3.19
C THR A 128 -21.70 3.56 -3.80
N ASP A 129 -21.86 3.23 -5.07
CA ASP A 129 -20.95 2.37 -5.81
C ASP A 129 -19.93 3.25 -6.54
N PRO A 130 -18.62 3.07 -6.26
CA PRO A 130 -17.57 3.84 -6.91
C PRO A 130 -17.60 3.55 -8.40
N SER A 131 -18.03 4.52 -9.18
CA SER A 131 -18.13 4.40 -10.61
C SER A 131 -16.84 4.87 -11.27
N VAL A 132 -16.58 4.41 -12.49
CA VAL A 132 -15.58 5.01 -13.38
C VAL A 132 -15.83 6.53 -13.54
N LYS A 133 -17.05 7.01 -13.28
CA LYS A 133 -17.38 8.43 -13.21
C LYS A 133 -16.68 9.16 -12.04
N ASP A 134 -16.57 8.52 -10.88
CA ASP A 134 -15.97 9.10 -9.68
C ASP A 134 -14.44 9.06 -9.76
N TYR A 135 -13.90 8.05 -10.45
CA TYR A 135 -12.48 7.89 -10.71
C TYR A 135 -12.26 7.73 -12.21
N PRO A 136 -12.17 8.82 -12.99
CA PRO A 136 -12.01 8.72 -14.44
C PRO A 136 -10.61 8.30 -14.89
N THR A 137 -9.61 8.41 -14.00
CA THR A 137 -8.21 8.14 -14.34
C THR A 137 -7.44 7.50 -13.19
N THR A 138 -6.33 6.84 -13.49
CA THR A 138 -5.36 6.35 -12.49
C THR A 138 -4.94 7.44 -11.51
N LEU A 139 -4.74 8.68 -12.00
CA LEU A 139 -4.36 9.82 -11.16
C LEU A 139 -5.46 10.21 -10.17
N SER A 140 -6.73 9.97 -10.51
CA SER A 140 -7.88 10.23 -9.64
C SER A 140 -7.90 9.32 -8.40
N ILE A 141 -7.31 8.13 -8.46
CA ILE A 141 -7.13 7.26 -7.28
C ILE A 141 -5.79 7.53 -6.61
N HIS A 142 -4.73 7.75 -7.40
CA HIS A 142 -3.37 7.85 -6.90
C HIS A 142 -3.22 8.91 -5.79
N ASN A 143 -3.73 10.13 -6.02
CA ASN A 143 -3.60 11.22 -5.06
C ASN A 143 -4.34 10.96 -3.74
N PRO A 144 -5.66 10.65 -3.73
CA PRO A 144 -6.36 10.35 -2.49
C PRO A 144 -5.81 9.11 -1.78
N LEU A 145 -5.34 8.10 -2.54
CA LEU A 145 -4.69 6.94 -1.97
C LEU A 145 -3.36 7.28 -1.29
N ALA A 146 -2.58 8.20 -1.87
CA ALA A 146 -1.35 8.67 -1.25
C ALA A 146 -1.63 9.41 0.07
N ILE A 147 -2.69 10.21 0.14
CA ILE A 147 -3.11 10.91 1.37
C ILE A 147 -3.57 9.89 2.43
N TYR A 148 -4.34 8.88 2.02
CA TYR A 148 -4.76 7.78 2.89
C TYR A 148 -3.56 7.14 3.59
N PHE A 149 -2.52 6.79 2.83
CA PHE A 149 -1.31 6.20 3.40
C PHE A 149 -0.49 7.19 4.24
N GLN A 150 -0.41 8.46 3.86
CA GLN A 150 0.28 9.47 4.67
C GLN A 150 -0.35 9.62 6.06
N ILE A 151 -1.68 9.59 6.16
CA ILE A 151 -2.40 9.58 7.44
C ILE A 151 -2.02 8.35 8.26
N LEU A 152 -2.01 7.16 7.64
CA LEU A 152 -1.61 5.92 8.31
C LEU A 152 -0.15 5.93 8.78
N ILE A 153 0.77 6.45 7.96
CA ILE A 153 2.19 6.58 8.30
C ILE A 153 2.35 7.51 9.49
N ALA A 154 1.72 8.68 9.47
CA ALA A 154 1.77 9.64 10.57
C ALA A 154 1.22 9.04 11.88
N HIS A 155 0.12 8.28 11.80
CA HIS A 155 -0.46 7.62 12.97
C HIS A 155 0.43 6.51 13.54
N SER A 156 1.08 5.74 12.65
CA SER A 156 1.87 4.55 13.01
C SER A 156 3.31 4.84 13.45
N VAL A 157 3.73 6.10 13.50
CA VAL A 157 5.07 6.47 14.02
C VAL A 157 5.25 5.96 15.46
N ALA A 158 4.23 6.10 16.30
CA ALA A 158 4.28 5.68 17.69
C ALA A 158 4.24 4.15 17.86
N THR A 159 3.67 3.42 16.90
CA THR A 159 3.55 1.95 16.93
C THR A 159 4.70 1.25 16.23
N GLY A 160 5.56 1.99 15.52
CA GLY A 160 6.72 1.44 14.81
C GLY A 160 6.40 0.82 13.45
N HIS A 161 5.18 0.97 12.93
CA HIS A 161 4.77 0.41 11.63
C HIS A 161 4.92 1.38 10.45
N SER A 162 5.37 2.62 10.68
CA SER A 162 5.43 3.67 9.67
C SER A 162 6.26 3.29 8.43
N ILE A 163 7.41 2.63 8.61
CA ILE A 163 8.26 2.16 7.51
C ILE A 163 7.56 1.06 6.71
N ASP A 164 6.86 0.14 7.39
CA ASP A 164 6.17 -0.95 6.72
C ASP A 164 5.01 -0.45 5.86
N ILE A 165 4.30 0.56 6.35
CA ILE A 165 3.21 1.22 5.61
C ILE A 165 3.78 2.04 4.46
N ALA A 166 4.86 2.80 4.66
CA ALA A 166 5.46 3.62 3.60
C ALA A 166 5.99 2.79 2.42
N THR A 167 6.67 1.68 2.71
CA THR A 167 7.15 0.75 1.68
C THR A 167 5.99 0.06 0.96
N SER A 168 4.95 -0.33 1.69
CA SER A 168 3.71 -0.87 1.14
C SER A 168 2.99 0.09 0.21
N MET A 169 2.87 1.36 0.60
CA MET A 169 2.34 2.44 -0.22
C MET A 169 3.09 2.55 -1.55
N MET A 170 4.42 2.63 -1.50
CA MET A 170 5.24 2.76 -2.72
C MET A 170 5.08 1.57 -3.65
N SER A 171 5.12 0.34 -3.12
CA SER A 171 4.94 -0.88 -3.92
C SER A 171 3.57 -0.90 -4.60
N TYR A 172 2.50 -0.57 -3.87
CA TYR A 172 1.15 -0.63 -4.40
C TYR A 172 0.86 0.46 -5.43
N LEU A 173 1.32 1.70 -5.20
CA LEU A 173 1.17 2.79 -6.17
C LEU A 173 1.92 2.50 -7.47
N ALA A 174 3.15 1.98 -7.38
CA ALA A 174 3.92 1.56 -8.56
C ALA A 174 3.20 0.43 -9.32
N PHE A 175 2.60 -0.51 -8.58
CA PHE A 175 1.83 -1.61 -9.17
C PHE A 175 0.57 -1.12 -9.90
N LEU A 176 -0.19 -0.17 -9.34
CA LEU A 176 -1.34 0.44 -10.04
C LEU A 176 -0.93 1.17 -11.32
N ILE A 177 0.21 1.87 -11.29
CA ILE A 177 0.76 2.53 -12.49
C ILE A 177 1.09 1.48 -13.55
N LYS A 178 1.74 0.37 -13.17
CA LYS A 178 2.03 -0.72 -14.09
C LYS A 178 0.75 -1.29 -14.72
N LEU A 179 -0.26 -1.62 -13.89
CA LEU A 179 -1.53 -2.13 -14.39
C LEU A 179 -2.19 -1.17 -15.39
N SER A 180 -2.09 0.14 -15.16
CA SER A 180 -2.67 1.14 -16.08
C SER A 180 -2.05 1.17 -17.48
N SER A 181 -0.89 0.55 -17.67
CA SER A 181 -0.28 0.36 -18.99
C SER A 181 -0.69 -0.95 -19.68
N GLU A 182 -1.27 -1.89 -18.93
CA GLU A 182 -1.54 -3.26 -19.39
C GLU A 182 -3.04 -3.59 -19.52
N PHE A 183 -3.91 -2.92 -18.74
CA PHE A 183 -5.33 -3.26 -18.62
C PHE A 183 -6.25 -2.05 -18.78
N GLU A 184 -7.53 -2.32 -19.09
CA GLU A 184 -8.56 -1.29 -19.09
C GLU A 184 -8.82 -0.74 -17.68
N TRP A 185 -9.15 0.54 -17.61
CA TRP A 185 -9.28 1.24 -16.34
C TRP A 185 -10.43 0.71 -15.47
N SER A 186 -11.57 0.34 -16.05
CA SER A 186 -12.71 -0.26 -15.33
C SER A 186 -12.31 -1.54 -14.58
N THR A 187 -11.49 -2.37 -15.21
CA THR A 187 -10.96 -3.61 -14.65
C THR A 187 -10.00 -3.33 -13.49
N ILE A 188 -9.10 -2.36 -13.66
CA ILE A 188 -8.16 -1.93 -12.62
C ILE A 188 -8.92 -1.36 -11.41
N LEU A 189 -9.95 -0.56 -11.65
CA LEU A 189 -10.80 -0.01 -10.59
C LEU A 189 -11.49 -1.13 -9.80
N GLY A 190 -12.06 -2.13 -10.49
CA GLY A 190 -12.65 -3.31 -9.84
C GLY A 190 -11.66 -4.05 -8.93
N TYR A 191 -10.46 -4.33 -9.46
CA TYR A 191 -9.36 -4.91 -8.68
C TYR A 191 -8.99 -4.05 -7.48
N HIS A 192 -8.83 -2.73 -7.66
CA HIS A 192 -8.47 -1.80 -6.58
C HIS A 192 -9.47 -1.82 -5.44
N ILE A 193 -10.77 -1.76 -5.73
CA ILE A 193 -11.84 -1.78 -4.72
C ILE A 193 -11.75 -3.06 -3.87
N ALA A 194 -11.64 -4.22 -4.53
CA ALA A 194 -11.61 -5.51 -3.85
C ALA A 194 -10.31 -5.71 -3.05
N PHE A 195 -9.17 -5.35 -3.64
CA PHE A 195 -7.85 -5.37 -2.99
C PHE A 195 -7.81 -4.47 -1.75
N PHE A 196 -8.29 -3.23 -1.87
CA PHE A 196 -8.35 -2.27 -0.76
C PHE A 196 -9.20 -2.82 0.39
N ALA A 197 -10.39 -3.35 0.09
CA ALA A 197 -11.28 -3.92 1.11
C ALA A 197 -10.65 -5.14 1.82
N HIS A 198 -9.90 -5.98 1.08
CA HIS A 198 -9.16 -7.09 1.64
C HIS A 198 -8.11 -6.61 2.65
N HIS A 199 -7.24 -5.68 2.23
CA HIS A 199 -6.13 -5.25 3.08
C HIS A 199 -6.52 -4.29 4.21
N CYS A 200 -7.66 -3.59 4.13
CA CYS A 200 -8.18 -2.90 5.31
C CYS A 200 -8.53 -3.88 6.44
N ARG A 201 -8.99 -5.10 6.13
CA ARG A 201 -9.22 -6.12 7.16
C ARG A 201 -7.90 -6.61 7.76
N GLU A 202 -6.90 -6.91 6.93
CA GLU A 202 -5.57 -7.28 7.44
C GLU A 202 -4.94 -6.20 8.32
N MET A 203 -5.08 -4.92 7.96
CA MET A 203 -4.58 -3.82 8.78
C MET A 203 -5.32 -3.67 10.10
N ALA A 204 -6.62 -4.00 10.16
CA ALA A 204 -7.36 -4.05 11.41
C ALA A 204 -6.78 -5.11 12.39
N ASP A 205 -6.15 -6.15 11.85
CA ASP A 205 -5.40 -7.18 12.60
C ASP A 205 -3.93 -6.79 12.85
N GLY A 206 -3.49 -5.60 12.42
CA GLY A 206 -2.12 -5.09 12.56
C GLY A 206 -1.14 -5.58 11.49
N LEU A 207 -1.63 -6.21 10.42
CA LEU A 207 -0.81 -6.71 9.31
C LEU A 207 -0.75 -5.68 8.19
N TYR A 208 0.37 -4.95 8.11
CA TYR A 208 0.55 -3.88 7.11
C TYR A 208 1.28 -4.32 5.83
N SER A 209 1.99 -5.45 5.86
CA SER A 209 2.80 -5.92 4.73
C SER A 209 2.00 -6.49 3.56
N GLY A 210 0.70 -6.75 3.76
CA GLY A 210 -0.20 -7.32 2.75
C GLY A 210 -0.24 -6.53 1.45
N TRP A 211 -0.24 -5.20 1.55
CA TRP A 211 -0.25 -4.26 0.42
C TRP A 211 0.95 -4.37 -0.53
N ARG A 212 2.09 -4.94 -0.11
CA ARG A 212 3.23 -5.20 -1.01
C ARG A 212 3.00 -6.42 -1.89
N ARG A 213 2.14 -7.34 -1.46
CA ARG A 213 1.90 -8.60 -2.16
C ARG A 213 0.82 -8.37 -3.20
N THR A 214 1.10 -8.86 -4.40
CA THR A 214 0.08 -8.96 -5.42
C THR A 214 -0.83 -10.13 -5.08
N ASP A 215 -2.13 -9.89 -5.03
CA ASP A 215 -3.10 -10.95 -4.78
C ASP A 215 -3.40 -11.65 -6.10
N GLN A 216 -2.82 -12.84 -6.29
CA GLN A 216 -2.91 -13.61 -7.53
C GLN A 216 -4.33 -14.09 -7.83
N GLU A 217 -5.15 -14.33 -6.78
CA GLU A 217 -6.54 -14.76 -6.95
C GLU A 217 -7.38 -13.57 -7.45
N LEU A 218 -7.24 -12.42 -6.81
CA LEU A 218 -7.87 -11.16 -7.25
C LEU A 218 -7.38 -10.74 -8.64
N GLN A 219 -6.10 -10.93 -8.96
CA GLN A 219 -5.61 -10.68 -10.31
C GLN A 219 -6.23 -11.61 -11.33
N ALA A 220 -6.35 -12.90 -11.03
CA ALA A 220 -6.96 -13.86 -11.94
C ALA A 220 -8.45 -13.54 -12.18
N GLU A 221 -9.18 -13.21 -11.12
CA GLU A 221 -10.60 -12.90 -11.17
C GLU A 221 -10.91 -11.61 -11.94
N TYR A 222 -10.16 -10.54 -11.69
CA TYR A 222 -10.47 -9.23 -12.26
C TYR A 222 -9.67 -8.94 -13.54
N LEU A 223 -8.39 -9.32 -13.60
CA LEU A 223 -7.50 -8.90 -14.68
C LEU A 223 -7.35 -9.95 -15.80
N LEU A 224 -7.51 -11.24 -15.50
CA LEU A 224 -7.26 -12.34 -16.46
C LEU A 224 -8.52 -13.08 -16.92
N ALA A 225 -9.69 -12.82 -16.32
CA ALA A 225 -10.93 -13.52 -16.65
C ALA A 225 -11.60 -13.03 -17.96
N HIS A 226 -10.87 -12.42 -18.89
CA HIS A 226 -11.40 -11.76 -20.09
C HIS A 226 -10.73 -12.29 -21.37
#